data_AF-A0A835VKP8-F1
#
_entry.id   AF-A0A835VKP8-F1
#
_cell.length_a   1.000
_cell.length_b   1.000
_cell.length_c   1.000
_cell.angle_alpha   90.00
_cell.angle_beta   90.00
_cell.angle_gamma   90.00
#
_symmetry.space_group_name_H-M   'P 1'
#
loop_
_entity.id
_entity.type
_entity.pdbx_description
1 polymer ?
#
loop_
_entity_poly.entity_id
_entity_poly.type
_entity_poly.pdbx_seq_one_letter_code
_entity_poly.pdbx_strand_id
1 'polypeptide(L)' 'MHENIDDHATVECPICNREIQPYWEPKYNGVRATCEVCGINWQES' A
#
# COMPACT_ATOMS: atom_id res chain seq x y z
N MET A 1 -1.22 -26.56 6.08
CA MET A 1 -0.60 -25.52 6.93
C MET A 1 -0.45 -24.34 6.01
N HIS A 2 -1.42 -23.43 6.00
CA HIS A 2 -1.38 -22.31 5.05
C HIS A 2 -0.29 -21.36 5.52
N GLU A 3 0.74 -21.28 4.69
CA GLU A 3 1.92 -20.47 4.86
C GLU A 3 1.49 -19.04 5.21
N ASN A 4 2.04 -18.52 6.30
CA ASN A 4 2.01 -17.09 6.60
C ASN A 4 2.76 -16.40 5.47
N ILE A 5 2.06 -16.11 4.38
CA ILE A 5 2.48 -15.08 3.46
C ILE A 5 2.27 -13.81 4.25
N ASP A 6 3.38 -13.36 4.81
CA ASP A 6 3.69 -11.97 5.12
C ASP A 6 3.35 -11.14 3.86
N ASP A 7 2.06 -10.93 3.61
CA ASP A 7 1.53 -10.11 2.52
C ASP A 7 1.63 -8.64 2.95
N HIS A 8 2.80 -8.26 3.44
CA HIS A 8 3.28 -6.90 3.37
C HIS A 8 3.69 -6.64 1.92
N ALA A 9 2.76 -6.84 0.99
CA ALA A 9 2.93 -6.57 -0.44
C ALA A 9 3.22 -5.07 -0.58
N THR A 10 4.50 -4.71 -0.54
CA THR A 10 4.94 -3.35 -0.82
C THR A 10 4.51 -3.04 -2.25
N VAL A 11 3.81 -1.93 -2.41
CA VAL A 11 3.46 -1.41 -3.74
C VAL A 11 4.58 -0.48 -4.18
N GLU A 12 4.83 -0.37 -5.48
CA GLU A 12 5.76 0.63 -5.99
C GLU A 12 5.01 1.92 -6.34
N CYS A 13 5.55 3.05 -5.90
CA CYS A 13 5.07 4.34 -6.33
C CYS A 13 5.46 4.59 -7.81
N PRO A 14 4.55 4.88 -8.74
CA PRO A 14 4.83 5.15 -10.16
C PRO A 14 5.44 6.53 -10.39
N ILE A 15 5.45 7.41 -9.39
CA ILE A 15 6.02 8.75 -9.52
C ILE A 15 7.51 8.71 -9.21
N CYS A 16 7.89 8.05 -8.12
CA CYS A 16 9.25 8.05 -7.61
C CYS A 16 9.90 6.65 -7.52
N ASN A 17 9.21 5.61 -8.01
CA ASN A 17 9.63 4.21 -8.02
C ASN A 17 10.19 3.74 -6.67
N ARG A 18 9.50 4.11 -5.59
CA ARG A 18 9.82 3.66 -4.25
C ARG A 18 8.79 2.68 -3.75
N GLU A 19 9.28 1.72 -2.99
CA GLU A 19 8.44 0.80 -2.23
C GLU A 19 7.68 1.56 -1.15
N ILE A 20 6.37 1.39 -1.14
CA ILE A 20 5.45 1.95 -0.18
C ILE A 20 4.70 0.79 0.48
N GLN A 21 4.55 0.86 1.80
CA GLN A 21 3.75 -0.08 2.55
C GLN A 21 2.27 0.33 2.47
N PRO A 22 1.41 -0.46 1.81
CA PRO A 22 -0.02 -0.22 1.90
C PRO A 22 -0.53 -0.56 3.31
N TYR A 23 -1.64 0.05 3.69
CA TYR A 23 -2.33 -0.17 4.96
C TYR A 23 -3.83 -0.30 4.73
N TRP A 24 -4.47 -1.15 5.53
CA TRP A 24 -5.93 -1.28 5.52
C TRP A 24 -6.57 -0.10 6.26
N GLU A 25 -7.45 0.63 5.58
CA GLU A 25 -8.15 1.77 6.15
C GLU A 25 -9.63 1.39 6.40
N PRO A 26 -10.01 1.10 7.66
CA PRO A 26 -11.33 0.56 7.98
C PRO A 26 -12.46 1.55 7.65
N LYS A 27 -12.19 2.86 7.68
CA LYS A 27 -13.16 3.89 7.32
C LYS A 27 -13.68 3.77 5.89
N TYR A 28 -12.86 3.27 4.98
CA TYR A 28 -13.20 3.09 3.57
C TYR A 28 -13.33 1.61 3.18
N ASN A 29 -13.16 0.70 4.16
CA ASN A 29 -13.17 -0.75 3.94
C ASN A 29 -12.30 -1.14 2.73
N GLY A 30 -11.08 -0.59 2.68
CA GLY A 30 -10.18 -0.75 1.53
C GLY A 30 -8.72 -0.51 1.88
N VAL A 31 -7.83 -0.97 1.00
CA VAL A 31 -6.39 -0.78 1.11
C VAL A 31 -6.00 0.58 0.55
N ARG A 32 -5.16 1.31 1.29
CA ARG A 32 -4.59 2.60 0.87
C ARG A 32 -3.08 2.56 0.97
N ALA A 33 -2.39 3.37 0.17
CA ALA A 33 -0.95 3.57 0.32
C ALA A 33 -0.60 5.04 0.15
N THR A 34 0.38 5.54 0.91
CA THR A 34 0.81 6.95 0.83
C THR A 34 2.31 7.02 0.62
N CYS A 35 2.74 7.64 -0.49
CA CYS A 35 4.14 7.94 -0.74
C CYS A 35 4.58 9.15 0.09
N GLU A 36 5.43 8.96 1.11
CA GLU A 36 5.94 10.09 1.92
C GLU A 36 6.91 11.00 1.16
N VAL A 37 7.52 10.51 0.09
CA VAL A 37 8.48 11.27 -0.72
C VAL A 37 7.81 12.23 -1.68
N CYS A 38 6.72 11.77 -2.30
CA CYS A 38 6.09 12.42 -3.43
C CYS A 38 4.65 12.85 -3.14
N GLY A 39 4.10 12.46 -1.99
CA GLY A 39 2.81 12.91 -1.48
C GLY A 39 1.58 12.27 -2.12
N ILE A 40 1.74 11.31 -3.04
CA ILE A 40 0.59 10.66 -3.68
C ILE A 40 -0.08 9.66 -2.73
N ASN A 41 -1.41 9.70 -2.69
CA ASN A 41 -2.25 8.75 -1.96
C ASN A 41 -2.99 7.84 -2.94
N TRP A 42 -2.93 6.56 -2.66
CA TRP A 42 -3.40 5.46 -3.48
C TRP A 42 -4.62 4.84 -2.81
N GLN A 43 -5.64 4.52 -3.59
CA GLN A 43 -6.78 3.73 -3.15
C GLN A 43 -7.09 2.70 -4.23
N GLU A 44 -7.13 1.43 -3.88
CA GLU A 44 -7.84 0.45 -4.72
C GLU A 44 -9.34 0.70 -4.57
N SER A 45 -10.06 0.83 -5.69
CA SER A 45 -11.49 1.16 -5.75
C SER A 45 -12.32 0.01 -6.27
#